data_AF-A0A7Y5Q236-F1
#
_entry.id   AF-A0A7Y5Q236-F1
#
_cell.length_a   1.000
_cell.length_b   1.000
_cell.length_c   1.000
_cell.angle_alpha   90.00
_cell.angle_beta   90.00
_cell.angle_gamma   90.00
#
_symmetry.space_group_name_H-M   'P 1'
#
loop_
_entity.id
_entity.type
_entity.pdbx_description
1 polymer ?
#
loop_
_entity_poly.entity_id
_entity_poly.type
_entity_poly.pdbx_seq_one_letter_code
_entity_poly.pdbx_strand_id
1 'polypeptide(L)' 'MAATASETTGPVVTRLAPSPTGLLHLGHARSFALAWAHARARGGRVVLR' A
#
# COMPACT_ATOMS: atom_id res chain seq x y z
N MET A 1 20.40 15.18 13.23
CA MET A 1 19.71 14.18 14.08
C MET A 1 18.50 13.65 13.32
N ALA A 2 18.69 12.62 12.50
CA ALA A 2 17.64 12.05 11.66
C ALA A 2 16.86 11.00 12.47
N ALA A 3 15.53 11.11 12.44
CA ALA A 3 14.62 10.24 13.18
C ALA A 3 14.81 8.77 12.78
N THR A 4 15.12 7.92 13.76
CA THR A 4 15.11 6.47 13.65
C THR A 4 13.67 6.00 13.44
N ALA A 5 13.37 5.46 12.26
CA ALA A 5 12.07 4.85 12.00
C ALA A 5 11.90 3.62 12.89
N SER A 6 10.96 3.71 13.84
CA SER A 6 10.58 2.61 14.72
C SER A 6 10.07 1.44 13.88
N GLU A 7 10.81 0.34 13.86
CA GLU A 7 10.41 -0.92 13.25
C GLU A 7 9.25 -1.49 14.07
N THR A 8 8.04 -1.06 13.75
CA THR A 8 6.84 -1.58 14.38
C THR A 8 6.66 -3.01 13.87
N THR A 9 6.84 -4.00 14.76
CA THR A 9 6.52 -5.42 14.55
C THR A 9 4.99 -5.66 14.44
N GLY A 10 4.30 -4.74 13.78
CA GLY A 10 2.88 -4.82 13.47
C GLY A 10 2.66 -5.40 12.07
N PRO A 11 1.50 -6.01 11.81
CA PRO A 11 1.18 -6.54 10.48
C PRO A 11 1.34 -5.45 9.41
N VAL A 12 2.01 -5.79 8.31
CA VAL A 12 2.30 -4.86 7.20
C VAL A 12 1.00 -4.31 6.63
N VAL A 13 0.84 -2.98 6.62
CA VAL A 13 -0.33 -2.33 6.04
C VAL A 13 0.07 -1.46 4.85
N THR A 14 -0.42 -1.81 3.65
CA THR A 14 -0.22 -0.98 2.45
C THR A 14 -1.45 -0.11 2.19
N ARG A 15 -1.24 1.14 1.76
CA ARG A 15 -2.31 2.08 1.40
C ARG A 15 -2.47 2.16 -0.11
N LEU A 16 -3.72 2.11 -0.58
CA LEU A 16 -4.12 2.62 -1.89
C LEU A 16 -4.85 3.96 -1.71
N ALA A 17 -4.32 5.04 -2.29
CA ALA A 17 -4.84 6.40 -2.22
C ALA A 17 -5.02 7.00 -3.62
N PRO A 18 -5.93 6.47 -4.44
CA PRO A 18 -6.22 7.10 -5.71
C PRO A 18 -6.80 8.49 -5.45
N SER A 19 -6.27 9.52 -6.10
CA SER A 19 -6.99 10.79 -6.21
C SER A 19 -8.24 10.54 -7.05
N PRO A 20 -9.46 10.82 -6.54
CA PRO A 20 -10.71 10.44 -7.21
C PRO A 20 -11.06 11.36 -8.40
N THR A 21 -10.08 12.04 -8.99
CA THR A 21 -10.25 13.01 -10.06
C THR A 21 -10.39 12.38 -11.46
N GLY A 22 -10.39 11.05 -11.59
CA GLY A 22 -10.55 10.35 -12.86
C GLY A 22 -10.84 8.85 -12.74
N LEU A 23 -11.05 8.19 -13.89
CA LEU A 23 -11.32 6.75 -13.96
C LEU A 23 -10.07 5.92 -13.61
N LEU A 24 -10.28 4.77 -12.97
CA LEU A 24 -9.23 3.78 -12.75
C LEU A 24 -8.76 3.21 -14.10
N HIS A 25 -7.54 3.55 -14.51
CA HIS A 25 -6.89 2.99 -15.69
C HIS A 25 -5.95 1.83 -15.34
N LEU A 26 -5.47 1.11 -16.35
CA LEU A 26 -4.60 -0.07 -16.20
C LEU A 26 -3.35 0.20 -15.35
N GLY A 27 -2.76 1.40 -15.48
CA GLY A 27 -1.65 1.83 -14.64
C GLY A 27 -1.94 1.81 -13.13
N HIS A 28 -3.15 2.22 -12.71
CA HIS A 28 -3.57 2.12 -11.31
C HIS A 28 -3.75 0.67 -10.88
N ALA A 29 -4.34 -0.17 -11.75
CA ALA A 29 -4.51 -1.59 -11.48
C ALA A 29 -3.16 -2.29 -11.20
N ARG A 30 -2.12 -1.98 -11.98
CA ARG A 30 -0.76 -2.49 -11.74
C ARG A 30 -0.22 -2.06 -10.38
N SER A 31 -0.30 -0.78 -10.05
CA SER A 31 0.17 -0.26 -8.76
C SER A 31 -0.58 -0.89 -7.59
N PHE A 32 -1.89 -1.15 -7.76
CA PHE A 32 -2.72 -1.78 -6.74
C PHE A 32 -2.37 -3.26 -6.56
N ALA A 33 -2.15 -3.98 -7.66
CA ALA A 33 -1.72 -5.37 -7.63
C ALA A 33 -0.37 -5.55 -6.93
N LEU A 34 0.58 -4.64 -7.17
CA LEU A 34 1.90 -4.67 -6.53
C LEU A 34 1.81 -4.40 -5.02
N ALA A 35 1.05 -3.39 -4.61
CA ALA A 35 0.82 -3.09 -3.20
C ALA A 35 0.13 -4.27 -2.49
N TRP A 36 -0.86 -4.88 -3.15
CA TRP A 36 -1.55 -6.06 -2.64
C TRP A 36 -0.64 -7.29 -2.51
N ALA A 37 0.16 -7.58 -3.54
CA ALA A 37 1.11 -8.69 -3.51
C ALA A 37 2.15 -8.50 -2.39
N HIS A 38 2.62 -7.26 -2.19
CA HIS A 38 3.56 -6.93 -1.12
C HIS A 38 2.97 -7.13 0.27
N ALA A 39 1.75 -6.66 0.51
CA ALA A 39 1.05 -6.87 1.77
C ALA A 39 0.82 -8.37 2.02
N ARG A 40 0.33 -9.09 1.01
CA ARG A 40 0.00 -10.52 1.13
C ARG A 40 1.23 -11.39 1.39
N ALA A 41 2.36 -11.10 0.75
CA ALA A 41 3.61 -11.82 0.97
C ALA A 41 4.13 -11.69 2.42
N ARG A 42 3.69 -10.66 3.16
CA ARG A 42 4.12 -10.37 4.54
C ARG A 42 3.02 -10.62 5.58
N GLY A 43 1.95 -11.34 5.21
CA GLY A 43 0.79 -11.58 6.10
C GLY A 43 0.03 -10.29 6.47
N GLY A 44 0.17 -9.26 5.65
CA GLY A 44 -0.36 -7.93 5.85
C GLY A 44 -1.72 -7.70 5.19
N ARG A 45 -2.20 -6.47 5.27
CA ARG A 45 -3.50 -6.05 4.70
C ARG A 45 -3.38 -4.78 3.87
N VAL A 46 -4.26 -4.63 2.88
CA VAL A 46 -4.35 -3.43 2.03
C VAL A 46 -5.54 -2.60 2.49
N VAL A 47 -5.35 -1.29 2.69
CA VAL A 47 -6.43 -0.35 2.99
C VAL A 47 -6.62 0.57 1.79
N LEU A 48 -7.84 0.56 1.22
CA LEU A 48 -8.29 1.53 0.24
C LEU A 48 -8.91 2.71 0.98
N ARG A 49 -8.48 3.92 0.65
CA ARG A 49 -9.02 5.16 1.24
C ARG A 49 -8.84 6.34 0.30
#